data_AF-A0AAD7SKC4-F1
#
_entry.id   AF-A0AAD7SKC4-F1
#
_cell.length_a   1.000
_cell.length_b   1.000
_cell.length_c   1.000
_cell.angle_alpha   90.00
_cell.angle_beta   90.00
_cell.angle_gamma   90.00
#
_symmetry.space_group_name_H-M   'P 1'
#
loop_
_entity.id
_entity.type
_entity.pdbx_description
1 polymer ?
#
loop_
_entity_poly.entity_id
_entity_poly.type
_entity_poly.pdbx_seq_one_letter_code
_entity_poly.pdbx_strand_id
1 'polypeptide(L)'
;MERVLEQEKSITQVLAADKKTRHLVPTWQDIQVLESVTAALKPLQDFTDALSGEAYVSVSYLKPVIHLLNAEVLNPNKGDIEVTQEITVKVLDDLNDKFIDPATDELLSMATLLDPRFKTRYMSTEKLEDIKARAASETEALLVENTALGESSLAEDHTDREKEAATAPQSAKKPKKSLGSFFKKTSSAPASCSQRQIIKQELNSYILGMAADSESDPLE
;
A
#
# COMPACT_ATOMS: atom_id res chain seq x y z
N MET A 1 5.27 -3.19 -31.06
CA MET A 1 4.68 -2.71 -32.34
C MET A 1 5.34 -1.42 -32.81
N GLU A 2 5.77 -0.53 -31.91
CA GLU A 2 6.60 0.65 -32.21
C GLU A 2 7.72 0.38 -33.22
N ARG A 3 8.55 -0.65 -32.98
CA ARG A 3 9.65 -1.00 -33.90
C ARG A 3 9.20 -1.31 -35.34
N VAL A 4 7.99 -1.85 -35.52
CA VAL A 4 7.43 -2.10 -36.86
C VAL A 4 7.03 -0.79 -37.53
N LEU A 5 6.42 0.13 -36.77
CA LEU A 5 6.06 1.47 -37.23
C LEU A 5 7.32 2.31 -37.56
N GLU A 6 8.34 2.28 -36.71
CA GLU A 6 9.63 2.96 -36.94
C GLU A 6 10.32 2.49 -38.23
N GLN A 7 10.17 1.20 -38.56
CA GLN A 7 10.81 0.57 -39.71
C GLN A 7 9.89 0.43 -40.92
N GLU A 8 8.70 1.03 -40.91
CA GLU A 8 7.66 0.88 -41.94
C GLU A 8 8.21 1.02 -43.36
N LYS A 9 8.99 2.09 -43.62
CA LYS A 9 9.57 2.36 -44.94
C LYS A 9 10.54 1.27 -45.38
N SER A 10 11.41 0.83 -44.47
CA SER A 10 12.40 -0.22 -44.72
C SER A 10 11.71 -1.57 -44.99
N ILE A 11 10.70 -1.91 -44.19
CA ILE A 11 9.90 -3.13 -44.36
C ILE A 11 9.17 -3.09 -45.70
N THR A 12 8.49 -1.98 -46.01
CA THR A 12 7.77 -1.80 -47.29
C THR A 12 8.70 -1.93 -48.48
N GLN A 13 9.89 -1.31 -48.43
CA GLN A 13 10.87 -1.38 -49.51
C GLN A 13 11.35 -2.82 -49.76
N VAL A 14 11.67 -3.57 -48.71
CA VAL A 14 12.13 -4.96 -48.83
C VAL A 14 11.02 -5.87 -49.34
N LEU A 15 9.81 -5.75 -48.79
CA LEU A 15 8.68 -6.60 -49.17
C LEU A 15 8.17 -6.31 -50.58
N ALA A 16 8.22 -5.05 -51.03
CA ALA A 16 7.81 -4.66 -52.38
C ALA A 16 8.82 -5.09 -53.46
N ALA A 17 10.10 -5.27 -53.10
CA ALA A 17 11.14 -5.67 -54.04
C ALA A 17 11.03 -7.13 -54.51
N ASP A 18 10.49 -8.03 -53.67
CA ASP A 18 10.26 -9.43 -54.04
C ASP A 18 8.79 -9.69 -54.42
N LYS A 19 8.57 -10.27 -55.61
CA LYS A 19 7.25 -10.65 -56.12
C LYS A 19 6.52 -11.62 -55.21
N LYS A 20 7.24 -12.49 -54.49
CA LYS A 20 6.63 -13.46 -53.58
C LYS A 20 6.10 -12.81 -52.31
N THR A 21 6.76 -11.77 -51.80
CA THR A 21 6.39 -11.11 -50.53
C THR A 21 5.57 -9.84 -50.71
N ARG A 22 5.40 -9.36 -51.95
CA ARG A 22 4.68 -8.12 -52.25
C ARG A 22 3.26 -8.05 -51.69
N HIS A 23 2.61 -9.20 -51.51
CA HIS A 23 1.26 -9.28 -50.92
C HIS A 23 1.24 -9.07 -49.40
N LEU A 24 2.40 -9.04 -48.74
CA LEU A 24 2.57 -8.78 -47.30
C LEU A 24 2.91 -7.32 -46.98
N VAL A 25 3.02 -6.45 -48.00
CA VAL A 25 3.26 -5.02 -47.78
C VAL A 25 2.09 -4.47 -46.96
N PRO A 26 2.36 -3.89 -45.76
CA PRO A 26 1.31 -3.36 -44.92
C PRO A 26 0.48 -2.32 -45.66
N THR A 27 -0.84 -2.45 -45.57
CA THR A 27 -1.76 -1.43 -46.06
C THR A 27 -1.84 -0.28 -45.06
N TRP A 28 -2.37 0.87 -45.50
CA TRP A 28 -2.62 1.99 -44.60
C TRP A 28 -3.54 1.60 -43.42
N GLN A 29 -4.48 0.67 -43.63
CA GLN A 29 -5.35 0.15 -42.56
C GLN A 29 -4.55 -0.66 -41.54
N ASP A 30 -3.62 -1.50 -41.99
CA ASP A 30 -2.75 -2.27 -41.09
C ASP A 30 -1.87 -1.34 -40.24
N ILE A 31 -1.34 -0.27 -40.84
CA ILE A 31 -0.55 0.74 -40.12
C ILE A 31 -1.42 1.47 -39.10
N GLN A 32 -2.63 1.90 -39.48
CA GLN A 32 -3.56 2.57 -38.56
C GLN A 32 -3.93 1.68 -37.36
N VAL A 33 -4.15 0.38 -37.58
CA VAL A 33 -4.40 -0.58 -36.48
C VAL A 33 -3.16 -0.71 -35.60
N LEU A 34 -1.96 -0.83 -36.17
CA LEU A 34 -0.72 -0.90 -35.39
C LEU A 34 -0.48 0.36 -34.55
N GLU A 35 -0.77 1.54 -35.09
CA GLU A 35 -0.73 2.82 -34.36
C GLU A 35 -1.75 2.84 -33.22
N SER A 36 -3.00 2.43 -33.51
CA SER A 36 -4.10 2.35 -32.54
C SER A 36 -3.80 1.41 -31.37
N VAL A 37 -3.24 0.23 -31.65
CA VAL A 37 -2.83 -0.73 -30.61
C VAL A 37 -1.62 -0.21 -29.83
N THR A 38 -0.66 0.42 -30.50
CA THR A 38 0.50 1.03 -29.83
C THR A 38 0.06 2.14 -28.89
N ALA A 39 -0.86 3.00 -29.31
CA ALA A 39 -1.43 4.06 -28.48
C ALA A 39 -2.16 3.50 -27.25
N ALA A 40 -2.92 2.40 -27.40
CA ALA A 40 -3.60 1.75 -26.28
C ALA A 40 -2.62 1.18 -25.24
N LEU A 41 -1.50 0.59 -25.71
CA LEU A 41 -0.55 -0.10 -24.84
C LEU A 41 0.55 0.82 -24.29
N LYS A 42 0.78 1.99 -24.88
CA LYS A 42 1.86 2.89 -24.48
C LYS A 42 1.77 3.34 -23.01
N PRO A 43 0.60 3.77 -22.49
CA PRO A 43 0.48 4.16 -21.09
C PRO A 43 0.80 3.00 -20.12
N LEU A 44 0.48 1.76 -20.49
CA LEU A 44 0.82 0.58 -19.70
C LEU A 44 2.31 0.28 -19.70
N GLN A 45 2.98 0.48 -20.84
CA GLN A 45 4.43 0.36 -20.93
C GLN A 45 5.08 1.38 -20.01
N ASP A 46 4.74 2.66 -20.16
CA ASP A 46 5.34 3.74 -19.35
C ASP A 46 5.09 3.52 -17.86
N PHE A 47 3.88 3.08 -17.50
CA PHE A 47 3.54 2.72 -16.12
C PHE A 47 4.35 1.53 -15.60
N THR A 48 4.51 0.48 -16.40
CA THR A 48 5.27 -0.72 -16.01
C THR A 48 6.76 -0.43 -15.90
N ASP A 49 7.30 0.42 -16.78
CA ASP A 49 8.69 0.86 -16.74
C ASP A 49 8.94 1.69 -15.46
N ALA A 50 8.03 2.60 -15.11
CA ALA A 50 8.10 3.35 -13.85
C ALA A 50 8.02 2.40 -12.63
N LEU A 51 7.01 1.52 -12.59
CA LEU A 51 6.82 0.57 -11.50
C LEU A 51 8.03 -0.39 -11.34
N SER A 52 8.67 -0.78 -12.45
CA SER A 52 9.87 -1.63 -12.43
C SER A 52 11.11 -0.89 -11.92
N GLY A 53 11.09 0.45 -11.93
CA GLY A 53 12.13 1.29 -11.36
C GLY A 53 12.01 1.51 -9.86
N GLU A 54 10.86 1.20 -9.26
CA GLU A 54 10.60 1.40 -7.84
C GLU A 54 11.37 0.42 -6.97
N ALA A 55 12.11 0.93 -5.98
CA ALA A 55 12.89 0.11 -5.06
C ALA A 55 12.02 -0.62 -4.02
N TYR A 56 10.86 -0.05 -3.68
CA TYR A 56 10.01 -0.55 -2.60
C TYR A 56 8.53 -0.47 -2.95
N VAL A 57 7.99 -1.56 -3.52
CA VAL A 57 6.56 -1.70 -3.80
C VAL A 57 5.89 -2.55 -2.72
N SER A 58 5.18 -1.90 -1.81
CA SER A 58 4.37 -2.54 -0.77
C SER A 58 2.93 -2.83 -1.24
N VAL A 59 2.24 -3.74 -0.55
CA VAL A 59 0.82 -4.10 -0.83
C VAL A 59 -0.10 -2.88 -0.77
N SER A 60 0.24 -1.86 0.02
CA SER A 60 -0.49 -0.59 0.13
C SER A 60 -0.54 0.23 -1.16
N TYR A 61 0.38 0.03 -2.11
CA TYR A 61 0.35 0.70 -3.42
C TYR A 61 -0.74 0.16 -4.33
N LEU A 62 -1.19 -1.08 -4.13
CA LEU A 62 -1.97 -1.78 -5.14
C LEU A 62 -3.32 -1.11 -5.37
N LYS A 63 -3.98 -0.65 -4.31
CA LYS A 63 -5.27 0.05 -4.41
C LYS A 63 -5.15 1.44 -5.07
N PRO A 64 -4.21 2.31 -4.66
CA PRO A 64 -3.87 3.53 -5.41
C PRO A 64 -3.57 3.27 -6.89
N VAL A 65 -2.78 2.23 -7.20
CA VAL A 65 -2.41 1.87 -8.57
C VAL A 65 -3.62 1.44 -9.39
N ILE A 66 -4.47 0.56 -8.86
CA ILE A 66 -5.71 0.14 -9.53
C ILE A 66 -6.61 1.35 -9.78
N HIS A 67 -6.72 2.26 -8.81
CA HIS A 67 -7.48 3.50 -8.99
C HIS A 67 -6.90 4.37 -10.10
N LEU A 68 -5.58 4.58 -10.10
CA LEU A 68 -4.87 5.38 -11.09
C LEU A 68 -5.02 4.80 -12.51
N LEU A 69 -4.91 3.46 -12.63
CA LEU A 69 -5.11 2.77 -13.90
C LEU A 69 -6.54 2.97 -14.43
N ASN A 70 -7.55 2.82 -13.58
CA ASN A 70 -8.95 3.02 -13.94
C ASN A 70 -9.30 4.48 -14.28
N ALA A 71 -8.77 5.45 -13.52
CA ALA A 71 -9.20 6.84 -13.59
C ALA A 71 -8.41 7.67 -14.61
N GLU A 72 -7.12 7.40 -14.76
CA GLU A 72 -6.19 8.28 -15.48
C GLU A 72 -5.49 7.56 -16.65
N VAL A 73 -4.89 6.39 -16.43
CA VAL A 73 -4.00 5.74 -17.42
C VAL A 73 -4.79 5.04 -18.53
N LEU A 74 -5.85 4.32 -18.18
CA LEU A 74 -6.68 3.53 -19.10
C LEU A 74 -8.08 4.12 -19.24
N ASN A 75 -8.23 5.43 -19.08
CA ASN A 75 -9.53 6.06 -19.28
C ASN A 75 -9.81 6.18 -20.78
N PRO A 76 -10.85 5.51 -21.33
CA PRO A 76 -11.13 5.53 -22.76
C PRO A 76 -11.49 6.96 -23.21
N ASN A 77 -10.69 7.54 -24.09
CA ASN A 77 -10.97 8.87 -24.62
C ASN A 77 -12.02 8.78 -25.74
N LYS A 78 -12.95 9.73 -25.76
CA LYS A 78 -13.99 9.81 -26.80
C LYS A 78 -13.44 10.02 -28.22
N GLY A 79 -12.17 10.41 -28.35
CA GLY A 79 -11.49 10.57 -29.63
C GLY A 79 -10.74 9.32 -30.11
N ASP A 80 -10.70 8.27 -29.29
CA ASP A 80 -9.97 7.04 -29.62
C ASP A 80 -10.68 6.24 -30.71
N ILE A 81 -9.90 5.49 -31.49
CA ILE A 81 -10.42 4.52 -32.46
C ILE A 81 -11.04 3.36 -31.69
N GLU A 82 -12.09 2.75 -32.24
CA GLU A 82 -12.84 1.63 -31.62
C GLU A 82 -11.93 0.53 -31.05
N VAL A 83 -10.89 0.14 -31.80
CA VAL A 83 -9.92 -0.87 -31.37
C VAL A 83 -9.15 -0.44 -30.12
N THR A 84 -8.75 0.83 -30.02
CA THR A 84 -8.06 1.37 -28.84
C THR A 84 -8.98 1.31 -27.62
N GLN A 85 -10.25 1.73 -27.76
CA GLN A 85 -11.22 1.68 -26.68
C GLN A 85 -11.49 0.24 -26.23
N GLU A 86 -11.66 -0.69 -27.17
CA GLU A 86 -11.91 -2.09 -26.85
C GLU A 86 -10.74 -2.73 -26.08
N ILE A 87 -9.49 -2.45 -26.49
CA ILE A 87 -8.30 -2.95 -25.77
C ILE A 87 -8.27 -2.39 -24.36
N THR A 88 -8.44 -1.08 -24.21
CA THR A 88 -8.41 -0.40 -22.91
C THR A 88 -9.48 -0.94 -21.96
N VAL A 89 -10.72 -1.12 -22.45
CA VAL A 89 -11.83 -1.69 -21.67
C VAL A 89 -11.54 -3.12 -21.26
N LYS A 90 -11.08 -3.98 -22.18
CA LYS A 90 -10.76 -5.38 -21.84
C LYS A 90 -9.65 -5.49 -20.81
N VAL A 91 -8.60 -4.66 -20.93
CA VAL A 91 -7.52 -4.63 -19.93
C VAL A 91 -8.04 -4.18 -18.57
N LEU A 92 -8.93 -3.19 -18.52
CA LEU A 92 -9.55 -2.75 -17.27
C LEU A 92 -10.45 -3.80 -16.65
N ASP A 93 -11.27 -4.47 -17.46
CA ASP A 93 -12.14 -5.55 -17.00
C ASP A 93 -11.29 -6.69 -16.42
N ASP A 94 -10.27 -7.15 -17.16
CA ASP A 94 -9.33 -8.18 -16.69
C ASP A 94 -8.59 -7.77 -15.40
N LEU A 95 -8.24 -6.49 -15.26
CA LEU A 95 -7.58 -5.98 -14.05
C LEU A 95 -8.53 -5.98 -12.86
N ASN A 96 -9.73 -5.44 -13.03
CA ASN A 96 -10.73 -5.34 -11.96
C ASN A 96 -11.22 -6.72 -11.52
N ASP A 97 -11.38 -7.66 -12.46
CA ASP A 97 -11.76 -9.04 -12.17
C ASP A 97 -10.73 -9.76 -11.30
N LYS A 98 -9.43 -9.46 -11.44
CA LYS A 98 -8.38 -10.02 -10.58
C LYS A 98 -8.46 -9.56 -9.12
N PHE A 99 -9.09 -8.41 -8.87
CA PHE A 99 -9.24 -7.81 -7.53
C PHE A 99 -10.69 -7.75 -7.06
N ILE A 100 -11.59 -8.52 -7.68
CA ILE A 100 -13.01 -8.53 -7.36
C ILE A 100 -13.32 -9.21 -6.01
N ASP A 101 -12.43 -10.07 -5.54
CA ASP A 101 -12.60 -10.82 -4.31
C ASP A 101 -12.71 -9.88 -3.08
N PRO A 102 -13.81 -9.95 -2.30
CA PRO A 102 -14.02 -9.05 -1.16
C PRO A 102 -12.93 -9.13 -0.10
N ALA A 103 -12.38 -10.33 0.17
CA ALA A 103 -11.32 -10.50 1.16
C ALA A 103 -10.03 -9.81 0.71
N THR A 104 -9.70 -9.91 -0.57
CA THR A 104 -8.59 -9.18 -1.19
C THR A 104 -8.82 -7.67 -1.11
N ASP A 105 -10.00 -7.18 -1.48
CA ASP A 105 -10.32 -5.76 -1.41
C ASP A 105 -10.22 -5.20 0.02
N GLU A 106 -10.69 -5.94 1.01
CA GLU A 106 -10.54 -5.59 2.43
C GLU A 106 -9.08 -5.51 2.86
N LEU A 107 -8.27 -6.51 2.48
CA LEU A 107 -6.84 -6.54 2.77
C LEU A 107 -6.12 -5.32 2.17
N LEU A 108 -6.36 -5.05 0.88
CA LEU A 108 -5.77 -3.91 0.19
C LEU A 108 -6.21 -2.58 0.82
N SER A 109 -7.47 -2.49 1.25
CA SER A 109 -7.97 -1.30 1.90
C SER A 109 -7.35 -1.10 3.29
N MET A 110 -7.19 -2.16 4.08
CA MET A 110 -6.48 -2.05 5.36
C MET A 110 -5.02 -1.65 5.16
N ALA A 111 -4.31 -2.28 4.21
CA ALA A 111 -2.92 -1.94 3.90
C ALA A 111 -2.77 -0.48 3.45
N THR A 112 -3.70 0.00 2.61
CA THR A 112 -3.69 1.40 2.14
C THR A 112 -4.00 2.39 3.28
N LEU A 113 -4.88 2.02 4.22
CA LEU A 113 -5.22 2.87 5.37
C LEU A 113 -3.99 3.09 6.26
N LEU A 114 -3.26 2.00 6.52
CA LEU A 114 -2.08 2.00 7.38
C LEU A 114 -0.84 2.62 6.74
N ASP A 115 -0.86 2.87 5.43
CA ASP A 115 0.21 3.58 4.74
C ASP A 115 0.04 5.10 4.90
N PRO A 116 1.02 5.80 5.51
CA PRO A 116 0.93 7.23 5.81
C PRO A 116 0.85 8.12 4.57
N ARG A 117 1.22 7.62 3.39
CA ARG A 117 1.19 8.36 2.12
C ARG A 117 -0.22 8.39 1.52
N PHE A 118 -1.00 7.32 1.72
CA PHE A 118 -2.31 7.16 1.09
C PHE A 118 -3.46 7.39 2.05
N LYS A 119 -3.39 6.82 3.26
CA LYS A 119 -4.43 6.87 4.28
C LYS A 119 -5.82 6.55 3.69
N THR A 120 -6.70 7.55 3.62
CA THR A 120 -8.10 7.38 3.17
C THR A 120 -8.35 7.81 1.73
N ARG A 121 -7.32 8.23 0.98
CA ARG A 121 -7.45 8.92 -0.30
C ARG A 121 -8.08 8.07 -1.41
N TYR A 122 -7.89 6.76 -1.36
CA TYR A 122 -8.30 5.82 -2.41
C TYR A 122 -9.44 4.88 -1.95
N MET A 123 -10.24 5.32 -0.99
CA MET A 123 -11.36 4.55 -0.43
C MET A 123 -12.68 5.30 -0.59
N SER A 124 -13.77 4.56 -0.78
CA SER A 124 -15.11 5.13 -0.68
C SER A 124 -15.43 5.45 0.79
N THR A 125 -16.28 6.47 1.00
CA THR A 125 -16.72 6.88 2.33
C THR A 125 -17.43 5.77 3.09
N GLU A 126 -18.16 4.90 2.36
CA GLU A 126 -18.87 3.75 2.94
C GLU A 126 -17.89 2.72 3.50
N LYS A 127 -16.91 2.28 2.68
CA LYS A 127 -15.93 1.27 3.10
C LYS A 127 -15.00 1.80 4.20
N LEU A 128 -14.73 3.09 4.20
CA LEU A 128 -13.81 3.71 5.15
C LEU A 128 -14.24 3.50 6.61
N GLU A 129 -15.53 3.62 6.91
CA GLU A 129 -16.03 3.45 8.28
C GLU A 129 -15.90 2.00 8.76
N ASP A 130 -16.16 1.03 7.88
CA ASP A 130 -16.00 -0.40 8.18
C ASP A 130 -14.52 -0.74 8.46
N ILE A 131 -13.61 -0.23 7.62
CA ILE A 131 -12.17 -0.46 7.78
C ILE A 131 -11.66 0.21 9.06
N LYS A 132 -12.09 1.43 9.39
CA LYS A 132 -11.75 2.09 10.67
C LYS A 132 -12.24 1.29 11.87
N ALA A 133 -13.47 0.78 11.82
CA ALA A 133 -14.04 -0.02 12.89
C ALA A 133 -13.26 -1.33 13.09
N ARG A 134 -12.84 -1.97 11.99
CA ARG A 134 -11.99 -3.15 12.00
C ARG A 134 -10.60 -2.85 12.56
N ALA A 135 -9.92 -1.81 12.07
CA ALA A 135 -8.60 -1.39 12.55
C ALA A 135 -8.60 -1.11 14.07
N ALA A 136 -9.64 -0.43 14.56
CA ALA A 136 -9.82 -0.18 15.99
C ALA A 136 -10.05 -1.47 16.81
N SER A 137 -10.68 -2.48 16.22
CA SER A 137 -10.95 -3.76 16.89
C SER A 137 -9.73 -4.68 16.89
N GLU A 138 -8.97 -4.72 15.79
CA GLU A 138 -7.71 -5.48 15.69
C GLU A 138 -6.63 -4.90 16.63
N THR A 139 -6.50 -3.58 16.71
CA THR A 139 -5.59 -2.92 17.67
C THR A 139 -6.00 -3.17 19.12
N GLU A 140 -7.30 -3.21 19.42
CA GLU A 140 -7.80 -3.57 20.75
C GLU A 140 -7.42 -5.02 21.11
N ALA A 141 -7.58 -5.96 20.16
CA ALA A 141 -7.21 -7.36 20.35
C ALA A 141 -5.71 -7.55 20.62
N LEU A 142 -4.84 -6.87 19.85
CA LEU A 142 -3.38 -6.93 20.03
C LEU A 142 -2.93 -6.41 21.40
N LEU A 143 -3.59 -5.38 21.93
CA LEU A 143 -3.29 -4.87 23.27
C LEU A 143 -3.68 -5.88 24.37
N VAL A 144 -4.78 -6.60 24.21
CA VAL A 144 -5.19 -7.66 25.16
C VAL A 144 -4.19 -8.82 25.15
N GLU A 145 -3.74 -9.25 23.97
CA GLU A 145 -2.76 -10.33 23.81
C GLU A 145 -1.40 -9.98 24.43
N ASN A 146 -0.89 -8.76 24.20
CA ASN A 146 0.35 -8.28 24.81
C ASN A 146 0.26 -8.15 26.33
N THR A 147 -0.94 -7.89 26.88
CA THR A 147 -1.15 -7.83 28.32
C THR A 147 -1.18 -9.24 28.95
N ALA A 148 -1.68 -10.24 28.22
CA ALA A 148 -1.73 -11.64 28.67
C ALA A 148 -0.36 -12.34 28.68
N LEU A 149 0.53 -11.99 27.74
CA LEU A 149 1.90 -12.55 27.68
C LEU A 149 2.89 -11.83 28.61
N GLY A 150 2.55 -10.63 29.11
CA GLY A 150 3.38 -9.82 30.01
C GLY A 150 3.45 -10.30 31.47
N GLU A 151 2.61 -11.26 31.88
CA GLU A 151 2.61 -11.83 33.24
C GLU A 151 3.42 -13.13 33.39
N SER A 152 4.01 -13.64 32.30
CA SER A 152 4.77 -14.91 32.28
C SER A 152 6.21 -14.75 31.78
N SER A 153 6.93 -13.72 32.26
CA SER A 153 8.40 -13.79 32.31
C SER A 153 8.88 -13.54 33.75
N LEU A 154 9.16 -14.67 34.40
CA LEU A 154 9.66 -14.90 35.75
C LEU A 154 10.93 -14.04 35.99
N ALA A 155 11.16 -13.37 37.12
CA ALA A 155 11.19 -13.90 38.48
C ALA A 155 11.91 -15.25 38.57
N GLU A 156 13.15 -15.33 38.11
CA GLU A 156 14.12 -16.29 38.65
C GLU A 156 15.40 -15.58 39.10
N ASP A 157 15.60 -15.61 40.41
CA ASP A 157 16.84 -15.37 41.13
C ASP A 157 17.43 -16.75 41.46
N HIS A 158 18.69 -17.00 41.06
CA HIS A 158 19.67 -17.77 41.84
C HIS A 158 21.06 -17.79 41.16
N THR A 159 22.00 -17.04 41.76
CA THR A 159 23.40 -17.39 42.17
C THR A 159 24.13 -18.52 41.41
N ASP A 160 25.37 -18.39 40.90
CA ASP A 160 26.60 -18.13 41.67
C ASP A 160 27.89 -17.95 40.79
N ARG A 161 28.83 -17.11 41.30
CA ARG A 161 30.32 -17.17 41.22
C ARG A 161 31.02 -16.68 39.92
N GLU A 162 32.06 -15.83 39.89
CA GLU A 162 33.13 -15.46 40.85
C GLU A 162 33.88 -14.19 40.36
N LYS A 163 34.15 -13.20 41.24
CA LYS A 163 35.45 -12.50 41.37
C LYS A 163 35.45 -11.44 42.49
N GLU A 164 36.43 -11.57 43.38
CA GLU A 164 36.90 -10.61 44.39
C GLU A 164 37.25 -9.25 43.74
N ALA A 165 37.29 -8.09 44.41
CA ALA A 165 37.68 -7.77 45.77
C ALA A 165 37.20 -6.37 46.22
N ALA A 166 37.29 -6.14 47.54
CA ALA A 166 37.52 -4.87 48.26
C ALA A 166 36.32 -4.09 48.88
N THR A 167 36.16 -4.32 50.20
CA THR A 167 36.09 -3.34 51.30
C THR A 167 34.75 -2.62 51.62
N ALA A 168 34.22 -2.91 52.81
CA ALA A 168 33.04 -2.33 53.49
C ALA A 168 33.36 -0.97 54.19
N PRO A 169 32.45 -0.27 54.94
CA PRO A 169 31.05 -0.61 55.31
C PRO A 169 30.01 0.57 55.33
N GLN A 170 28.72 0.19 55.46
CA GLN A 170 27.58 0.93 56.06
C GLN A 170 26.91 2.13 55.35
N SER A 171 25.62 1.98 55.02
CA SER A 171 24.52 2.76 55.65
C SER A 171 23.15 2.41 55.06
N ALA A 172 22.18 2.16 55.94
CA ALA A 172 20.79 1.88 55.62
C ALA A 172 20.16 3.05 54.84
N LYS A 173 19.64 2.79 53.63
CA LYS A 173 18.86 3.79 52.88
C LYS A 173 17.46 3.23 52.60
N LYS A 174 16.49 3.81 53.32
CA LYS A 174 15.05 3.64 53.13
C LYS A 174 14.67 3.86 51.66
N PRO A 175 13.68 3.14 51.10
CA PRO A 175 13.24 3.36 49.73
C PRO A 175 12.69 4.78 49.60
N LYS A 176 13.21 5.54 48.64
CA LYS A 176 12.72 6.87 48.27
C LYS A 176 11.30 6.70 47.72
N LYS A 177 10.30 7.18 48.47
CA LYS A 177 8.94 7.36 47.96
C LYS A 177 9.02 8.44 46.88
N SER A 178 8.95 8.02 45.62
CA SER A 178 8.83 8.93 44.47
C SER A 178 7.47 9.64 44.53
N LEU A 179 7.42 10.92 44.16
CA LEU A 179 6.19 11.71 44.00
C LEU A 179 5.09 10.96 43.23
N GLY A 180 5.48 10.08 42.30
CA GLY A 180 4.56 9.21 41.55
C GLY A 180 3.67 8.31 42.42
N SER A 181 4.09 7.94 43.64
CA SER A 181 3.26 7.09 44.50
C SER A 181 2.04 7.80 45.09
N PHE A 182 2.05 9.14 45.13
CA PHE A 182 0.93 9.94 45.63
C PHE A 182 -0.13 10.17 44.54
N PHE A 183 0.24 10.12 43.26
CA PHE A 183 -0.72 10.24 42.15
C PHE A 183 -1.48 8.94 41.87
N LYS A 184 -1.01 7.79 42.37
CA LYS A 184 -1.62 6.48 42.06
C LYS A 184 -2.82 6.12 42.94
N LYS A 185 -3.20 6.96 43.90
CA LYS A 185 -4.29 6.63 44.84
C LYS A 185 -5.24 7.78 45.10
N THR A 186 -5.97 8.18 44.07
CA THR A 186 -7.38 8.60 44.13
C THR A 186 -7.88 8.87 42.72
N SER A 187 -8.50 7.88 42.09
CA SER A 187 -9.77 8.12 41.39
C SER A 187 -10.50 6.80 41.21
N SER A 188 -11.45 6.58 42.11
CA SER A 188 -12.69 5.92 41.75
C SER A 188 -13.23 6.60 40.48
N ALA A 189 -13.57 5.81 39.47
CA ALA A 189 -14.19 6.26 38.22
C ALA A 189 -15.54 6.99 38.52
N PRO A 190 -16.08 7.86 37.62
CA PRO A 190 -16.32 7.51 36.22
C PRO A 190 -16.01 8.63 35.21
N ALA A 191 -15.01 8.36 34.36
CA ALA A 191 -14.96 8.69 32.93
C ALA A 191 -13.62 8.16 32.40
N SER A 192 -13.37 6.86 32.61
CA SER A 192 -12.32 6.20 31.85
C SER A 192 -12.79 6.23 30.40
N CYS A 193 -12.14 7.02 29.56
CA CYS A 193 -12.17 6.79 28.12
C CYS A 193 -11.93 5.29 27.94
N SER A 194 -12.94 4.54 27.49
CA SER A 194 -12.75 3.11 27.24
C SER A 194 -11.54 2.96 26.33
N GLN A 195 -10.72 1.92 26.50
CA GLN A 195 -9.52 1.72 25.71
C GLN A 195 -9.80 1.86 24.20
N ARG A 196 -10.97 1.39 23.77
CA ARG A 196 -11.54 1.60 22.44
C ARG A 196 -11.71 3.06 22.02
N GLN A 197 -12.13 3.96 22.91
CA GLN A 197 -12.22 5.40 22.62
C GLN A 197 -10.83 6.03 22.44
N ILE A 198 -9.82 5.62 23.21
CA ILE A 198 -8.44 6.08 23.04
C ILE A 198 -7.92 5.64 21.66
N ILE A 199 -8.08 4.36 21.32
CA ILE A 199 -7.69 3.81 20.01
C ILE A 199 -8.37 4.57 18.87
N LYS A 200 -9.68 4.81 18.98
CA LYS A 200 -10.43 5.58 17.97
C LYS A 200 -9.92 7.01 17.86
N GLN A 201 -9.51 7.64 18.95
CA GLN A 201 -8.97 8.99 18.94
C GLN A 201 -7.60 9.05 18.26
N GLU A 202 -6.71 8.11 18.58
CA GLU A 202 -5.39 7.98 17.93
C GLU A 202 -5.53 7.70 16.42
N LEU A 203 -6.40 6.75 16.04
CA LEU A 203 -6.65 6.43 14.63
C LEU A 203 -7.18 7.65 13.86
N ASN A 204 -8.12 8.41 14.45
CA ASN A 204 -8.60 9.64 13.82
C ASN A 204 -7.51 10.71 13.73
N SER A 205 -6.64 10.82 14.74
CA SER A 205 -5.51 11.77 14.73
C SER A 205 -4.52 11.43 13.62
N TYR A 206 -4.21 10.14 13.44
CA TYR A 206 -3.39 9.65 12.34
C TYR A 206 -4.00 9.96 10.96
N ILE A 207 -5.30 9.69 10.78
CA ILE A 207 -6.02 9.93 9.53
C ILE A 207 -6.04 11.43 9.17
N LEU A 208 -6.26 12.30 10.15
CA LEU A 208 -6.32 13.76 9.97
C LEU A 208 -4.94 14.42 9.87
N GLY A 209 -3.88 13.75 10.32
CA GLY A 209 -2.51 14.23 10.18
C GLY A 209 -2.11 14.40 8.71
N MET A 210 -1.07 15.19 8.46
CA MET A 210 -0.53 15.37 7.11
C MET A 210 -0.14 14.01 6.50
N ALA A 211 -0.44 13.82 5.22
CA ALA A 211 0.04 12.65 4.48
C ALA A 211 1.55 12.76 4.31
N ALA A 212 2.24 11.61 4.38
CA ALA A 212 3.65 11.54 4.05
C ALA A 212 3.86 11.76 2.54
N ASP A 213 5.08 12.14 2.17
CA ASP A 213 5.44 12.36 0.76
C ASP A 213 5.36 11.05 -0.03
N SER A 214 4.93 11.09 -1.30
CA SER A 214 4.76 9.86 -2.09
C SER A 214 6.06 9.08 -2.30
N GLU A 215 7.20 9.76 -2.25
CA GLU A 215 8.54 9.18 -2.42
C GLU A 215 9.19 8.78 -1.09
N SER A 216 8.53 9.03 0.04
CA SER A 216 9.04 8.63 1.37
C SER A 216 8.87 7.14 1.62
N ASP A 217 9.79 6.57 2.41
CA ASP A 217 9.67 5.19 2.90
C ASP A 217 8.50 5.11 3.89
N PRO A 218 7.48 4.26 3.64
CA PRO A 218 6.32 4.14 4.52
C PRO A 218 6.64 3.51 5.89
N LEU A 219 7.85 2.99 6.11
CA LEU A 219 8.28 2.37 7.37
C LEU A 219 9.22 3.24 8.23
N GLU A 220 9.62 4.43 7.75
CA GLU A 220 10.46 5.36 8.52
C GLU A 220 9.69 6.20 9.57
#